data_AF-W1WLJ5-F1
#
_entry.id   AF-W1WLJ5-F1
#
_cell.length_a   1.000
_cell.length_b   1.000
_cell.length_c   1.000
_cell.angle_alpha   90.00
_cell.angle_beta   90.00
_cell.angle_gamma   90.00
#
_symmetry.space_group_name_H-M   'P 1'
#
loop_
_entity.id
_entity.type
_entity.pdbx_description
1 polymer ?
#
loop_
_entity_poly.entity_id
_entity_poly.type
_entity_poly.pdbx_seq_one_letter_code
_entity_poly.pdbx_strand_id
1 'polypeptide(L)'
;MSTLIKDYERFVKEAKEICKDRVYTDHLRRYAYGVDASCYSYLPKVVVKAEDEREVRRLIRLCQQCGTPFTFRAAGSSLSGQCSSEDVLIVCNDGFKKMEVIDDGKALKCECGVIGSDANDLLKPYNRKIGPDPATLATALVGGILNNNSSGMCCGTAQNSYKTIRSIRVVLLDGTVLDTSDKKSIEQFLREKPQMVEDILQLRKEILADEELTHLI
;
A
#
# COMPACT_ATOMS: atom_id res chain seq x y z
N MET A 1 -4.17 -15.57 -27.23
CA MET A 1 -4.40 -14.83 -25.98
C MET A 1 -5.77 -15.23 -25.45
N SER A 2 -5.83 -16.02 -24.38
CA SER A 2 -7.09 -16.37 -23.72
C SER A 2 -7.73 -15.08 -23.19
N THR A 3 -8.96 -14.78 -23.59
CA THR A 3 -9.75 -13.71 -22.97
C THR A 3 -9.97 -14.12 -21.53
N LEU A 4 -9.25 -13.50 -20.58
CA LEU A 4 -9.52 -13.71 -19.16
C LEU A 4 -10.97 -13.33 -18.89
N ILE A 5 -11.81 -14.34 -18.64
CA ILE A 5 -13.19 -14.13 -18.23
C ILE A 5 -13.12 -13.58 -16.81
N LYS A 6 -13.58 -12.33 -16.65
CA LYS A 6 -13.65 -11.66 -15.35
C LYS A 6 -14.89 -12.15 -14.59
N ASP A 7 -14.70 -12.98 -13.59
CA ASP A 7 -15.80 -13.58 -12.80
C ASP A 7 -15.99 -12.85 -11.47
N TYR A 8 -16.70 -11.72 -11.51
CA TYR A 8 -16.98 -10.94 -10.29
C TYR A 8 -18.02 -11.61 -9.38
N GLU A 9 -18.91 -12.44 -9.91
CA GLU A 9 -19.93 -13.12 -9.09
C GLU A 9 -19.27 -14.13 -8.16
N ARG A 10 -18.36 -14.96 -8.71
CA ARG A 10 -17.54 -15.86 -7.92
C ARG A 10 -16.65 -15.11 -6.94
N PHE A 11 -16.01 -14.03 -7.38
CA PHE A 11 -15.19 -13.20 -6.50
C PHE A 11 -15.99 -12.72 -5.29
N VAL A 12 -17.19 -12.13 -5.50
CA VAL A 12 -18.03 -11.63 -4.39
C VAL A 12 -18.42 -12.75 -3.43
N LYS A 13 -18.82 -13.92 -3.97
CA LYS A 13 -19.22 -15.06 -3.15
C LYS A 13 -18.08 -15.53 -2.25
N GLU A 14 -16.90 -15.79 -2.83
CA GLU A 14 -15.76 -16.30 -2.07
C GLU A 14 -15.13 -15.22 -1.17
N ALA A 15 -15.14 -13.95 -1.57
CA ALA A 15 -14.67 -12.85 -0.74
C ALA A 15 -15.51 -12.68 0.53
N LYS A 16 -16.81 -12.99 0.50
CA LYS A 16 -17.66 -13.00 1.72
C LYS A 16 -17.26 -14.10 2.71
N GLU A 17 -16.73 -15.21 2.23
CA GLU A 17 -16.17 -16.25 3.12
C GLU A 17 -14.82 -15.82 3.76
N ILE A 18 -14.12 -14.86 3.13
CA ILE A 18 -12.87 -14.30 3.65
C ILE A 18 -13.14 -13.16 4.63
N CYS A 19 -13.92 -12.16 4.19
CA CYS A 19 -14.07 -10.85 4.84
C CYS A 19 -15.48 -10.61 5.42
N LYS A 20 -16.39 -11.59 5.32
CA LYS A 20 -17.77 -11.52 5.85
C LYS A 20 -18.52 -10.30 5.30
N ASP A 21 -19.03 -9.45 6.17
CA ASP A 21 -19.83 -8.28 5.84
C ASP A 21 -19.00 -7.08 5.33
N ARG A 22 -17.68 -7.24 5.21
CA ARG A 22 -16.76 -6.21 4.66
C ARG A 22 -16.63 -6.26 3.13
N VAL A 23 -17.63 -6.82 2.44
CA VAL A 23 -17.71 -6.90 0.96
C VAL A 23 -18.93 -6.09 0.48
N TYR A 24 -18.70 -5.04 -0.28
CA TYR A 24 -19.71 -4.09 -0.71
C TYR A 24 -19.94 -4.13 -2.22
N THR A 25 -21.19 -4.37 -2.59
CA THR A 25 -21.65 -4.39 -3.99
C THR A 25 -22.78 -3.39 -4.25
N ASP A 26 -23.31 -2.74 -3.21
CA ASP A 26 -24.30 -1.68 -3.34
C ASP A 26 -23.69 -0.41 -3.94
N HIS A 27 -24.53 0.32 -4.66
CA HIS A 27 -24.11 1.49 -5.40
C HIS A 27 -23.53 2.59 -4.50
N LEU A 28 -24.15 2.85 -3.34
CA LEU A 28 -23.75 3.94 -2.45
C LEU A 28 -22.29 3.78 -1.97
N ARG A 29 -21.95 2.61 -1.42
CA ARG A 29 -20.58 2.37 -0.93
C ARG A 29 -19.57 2.30 -2.08
N ARG A 30 -19.92 1.67 -3.20
CA ARG A 30 -19.05 1.63 -4.38
C ARG A 30 -18.76 3.03 -4.91
N TYR A 31 -19.76 3.90 -4.99
CA TYR A 31 -19.59 5.29 -5.42
C TYR A 31 -18.72 6.06 -4.43
N ALA A 32 -19.00 5.96 -3.13
CA ALA A 32 -18.25 6.66 -2.09
C ALA A 32 -16.75 6.27 -2.04
N TYR A 33 -16.43 5.00 -2.28
CA TYR A 33 -15.04 4.52 -2.32
C TYR A 33 -14.36 4.69 -3.68
N GLY A 34 -15.13 4.86 -4.75
CA GLY A 34 -14.66 4.96 -6.13
C GLY A 34 -14.03 6.31 -6.51
N VAL A 35 -14.10 7.28 -5.60
CA VAL A 35 -13.48 8.61 -5.72
C VAL A 35 -12.33 8.76 -4.72
N ASP A 36 -11.30 9.50 -5.08
CA ASP A 36 -10.31 10.04 -4.15
C ASP A 36 -10.36 11.59 -4.20
N ALA A 37 -9.34 12.28 -3.69
CA ALA A 37 -9.32 13.74 -3.70
C ALA A 37 -8.95 14.35 -5.08
N SER A 38 -8.83 13.52 -6.11
CA SER A 38 -8.58 13.94 -7.49
C SER A 38 -9.87 14.30 -8.24
N CYS A 39 -9.73 14.67 -9.52
CA CYS A 39 -10.86 14.83 -10.43
C CYS A 39 -11.36 13.51 -11.05
N TYR A 40 -10.73 12.37 -10.74
CA TYR A 40 -11.10 11.07 -11.29
C TYR A 40 -12.18 10.40 -10.42
N SER A 41 -13.18 9.83 -11.08
CA SER A 41 -14.26 9.09 -10.44
C SER A 41 -14.51 7.81 -11.20
N TYR A 42 -14.36 6.69 -10.50
CA TYR A 42 -14.64 5.36 -11.05
C TYR A 42 -15.71 4.69 -10.19
N LEU A 43 -16.45 3.74 -10.75
CA LEU A 43 -17.41 2.94 -10.02
C LEU A 43 -16.91 1.50 -9.92
N PRO A 44 -16.16 1.13 -8.85
CA PRO A 44 -15.66 -0.23 -8.65
C PRO A 44 -16.76 -1.26 -8.84
N LYS A 45 -16.48 -2.45 -9.37
CA LYS A 45 -17.46 -3.56 -9.35
C LYS A 45 -17.72 -4.05 -7.94
N VAL A 46 -16.68 -4.10 -7.11
CA VAL A 46 -16.73 -4.60 -5.73
C VAL A 46 -15.75 -3.80 -4.89
N VAL A 47 -16.15 -3.44 -3.67
CA VAL A 47 -15.22 -2.90 -2.65
C VAL A 47 -15.10 -3.92 -1.53
N VAL A 48 -13.88 -4.23 -1.11
CA VAL A 48 -13.61 -5.14 0.00
C VAL A 48 -12.70 -4.45 1.00
N LYS A 49 -13.07 -4.40 2.29
CA LYS A 49 -12.13 -3.94 3.33
C LYS A 49 -11.40 -5.14 3.88
N ALA A 50 -10.08 -5.16 3.80
CA ALA A 50 -9.25 -6.19 4.43
C ALA A 50 -8.87 -5.76 5.86
N GLU A 51 -8.76 -6.72 6.77
CA GLU A 51 -8.45 -6.47 8.19
C GLU A 51 -7.06 -6.96 8.60
N ASP A 52 -6.44 -7.86 7.83
CA ASP A 52 -5.07 -8.29 8.09
C ASP A 52 -4.34 -8.79 6.82
N GLU A 53 -3.04 -9.06 6.95
CA GLU A 53 -2.20 -9.57 5.86
C GLU A 53 -2.70 -10.90 5.28
N ARG A 54 -3.32 -11.76 6.10
CA ARG A 54 -3.80 -13.08 5.65
C ARG A 54 -4.97 -12.91 4.69
N GLU A 55 -5.89 -12.01 5.01
CA GLU A 55 -7.00 -11.66 4.12
C GLU A 55 -6.50 -11.04 2.82
N VAL A 56 -5.55 -10.09 2.89
CA VAL A 56 -4.93 -9.49 1.69
C VAL A 56 -4.38 -10.57 0.76
N ARG A 57 -3.61 -11.51 1.29
CA ARG A 57 -3.05 -12.62 0.49
C ARG A 57 -4.13 -13.53 -0.11
N ARG A 58 -5.21 -13.80 0.63
CA ARG A 58 -6.35 -14.59 0.11
C ARG A 58 -7.10 -13.84 -0.99
N LEU A 59 -7.31 -12.53 -0.85
CA LEU A 59 -7.98 -11.70 -1.86
C LEU A 59 -7.16 -11.59 -3.14
N ILE A 60 -5.83 -11.39 -3.05
CA ILE A 60 -4.94 -11.37 -4.22
C ILE A 60 -5.07 -12.67 -5.03
N ARG A 61 -4.98 -13.82 -4.34
CA ARG A 61 -5.13 -15.14 -4.98
C ARG A 61 -6.52 -15.32 -5.61
N LEU A 62 -7.56 -14.87 -4.91
CA LEU A 62 -8.93 -14.94 -5.41
C LEU A 62 -9.11 -14.08 -6.67
N CYS A 63 -8.56 -12.87 -6.69
CA CYS A 63 -8.55 -12.01 -7.88
C CYS A 63 -7.87 -12.69 -9.07
N GLN A 64 -6.73 -13.35 -8.85
CA GLN A 64 -6.03 -14.11 -9.90
C GLN A 64 -6.89 -15.28 -10.43
N GLN A 65 -7.51 -16.04 -9.53
CA GLN A 65 -8.36 -17.17 -9.89
C GLN A 65 -9.63 -16.76 -10.65
N CYS A 66 -10.18 -15.58 -10.35
CA CYS A 66 -11.36 -15.03 -10.99
C CYS A 66 -11.04 -14.13 -12.20
N GLY A 67 -9.76 -13.91 -12.50
CA GLY A 67 -9.31 -13.00 -13.55
C GLY A 67 -9.72 -11.53 -13.33
N THR A 68 -10.02 -11.12 -12.10
CA THR A 68 -10.48 -9.76 -11.78
C THR A 68 -9.30 -8.87 -11.38
N PRO A 69 -9.03 -7.75 -12.08
CA PRO A 69 -8.05 -6.77 -11.64
C PRO A 69 -8.40 -6.19 -10.27
N PHE A 70 -7.40 -5.71 -9.55
CA PHE A 70 -7.61 -5.08 -8.25
C PHE A 70 -6.68 -3.89 -8.02
N THR A 71 -7.12 -2.99 -7.15
CA THR A 71 -6.39 -1.81 -6.70
C THR A 71 -6.49 -1.70 -5.19
N PHE A 72 -5.40 -1.31 -4.52
CA PHE A 72 -5.43 -1.02 -3.09
C PHE A 72 -5.81 0.43 -2.81
N ARG A 73 -6.52 0.63 -1.71
CA ARG A 73 -6.90 1.96 -1.21
C ARG A 73 -6.57 2.11 0.27
N ALA A 74 -5.94 3.24 0.60
CA ALA A 74 -5.71 3.71 1.96
C ALA A 74 -6.81 4.72 2.36
N ALA A 75 -6.45 5.96 2.73
CA ALA A 75 -7.42 7.02 3.04
C ALA A 75 -8.22 7.51 1.83
N GLY A 76 -7.64 7.48 0.63
CA GLY A 76 -8.24 8.12 -0.54
C GLY A 76 -7.99 9.63 -0.66
N SER A 77 -6.88 10.12 -0.10
CA SER A 77 -6.50 11.54 -0.15
C SER A 77 -5.56 11.89 -1.31
N SER A 78 -5.34 10.99 -2.27
CA SER A 78 -4.50 11.29 -3.44
C SER A 78 -5.21 12.29 -4.37
N LEU A 79 -4.43 13.14 -5.03
CA LEU A 79 -4.90 14.12 -6.02
C LEU A 79 -4.73 13.62 -7.46
N SER A 80 -4.29 12.37 -7.66
CA SER A 80 -3.90 11.85 -8.98
C SER A 80 -4.59 10.53 -9.37
N GLY A 81 -5.65 10.11 -8.67
CA GLY A 81 -6.44 8.92 -9.04
C GLY A 81 -5.78 7.57 -8.73
N GLN A 82 -4.68 7.56 -7.98
CA GLN A 82 -3.82 6.37 -7.78
C GLN A 82 -4.51 5.23 -7.00
N CYS A 83 -5.57 5.54 -6.26
CA CYS A 83 -6.31 4.58 -5.45
C CYS A 83 -7.76 4.37 -5.92
N SER A 84 -8.04 4.74 -7.15
CA SER A 84 -9.37 4.62 -7.77
C SER A 84 -9.37 3.47 -8.79
N SER A 85 -10.51 2.79 -8.97
CA SER A 85 -10.59 1.60 -9.81
C SER A 85 -12.03 1.33 -10.27
N GLU A 86 -12.20 0.76 -11.47
CA GLU A 86 -13.49 0.23 -11.94
C GLU A 86 -13.70 -1.24 -11.58
N ASP A 87 -12.64 -1.95 -11.15
CA ASP A 87 -12.66 -3.37 -10.86
C ASP A 87 -12.82 -3.65 -9.35
N VAL A 88 -11.99 -4.52 -8.76
CA VAL A 88 -12.01 -4.81 -7.32
C VAL A 88 -11.19 -3.76 -6.58
N LEU A 89 -11.79 -3.07 -5.62
CA LEU A 89 -11.12 -2.11 -4.78
C LEU A 89 -10.91 -2.69 -3.38
N ILE A 90 -9.66 -2.92 -2.99
CA ILE A 90 -9.29 -3.48 -1.67
C ILE A 90 -8.85 -2.35 -0.74
N VAL A 91 -9.65 -2.08 0.29
CA VAL A 91 -9.37 -1.05 1.30
C VAL A 91 -8.56 -1.65 2.44
N CYS A 92 -7.40 -1.09 2.73
CA CYS A 92 -6.53 -1.48 3.85
C CYS A 92 -6.46 -0.31 4.84
N ASN A 93 -7.34 -0.30 5.84
CA ASN A 93 -7.43 0.79 6.81
C ASN A 93 -7.55 0.30 8.27
N ASP A 94 -8.75 -0.09 8.72
CA ASP A 94 -9.09 -0.15 10.16
C ASP A 94 -8.43 -1.32 10.88
N GLY A 95 -8.15 -2.41 10.17
CA GLY A 95 -7.44 -3.57 10.72
C GLY A 95 -5.92 -3.39 10.82
N PHE A 96 -5.36 -2.33 10.22
CA PHE A 96 -3.92 -2.11 10.07
C PHE A 96 -3.44 -0.92 10.92
N LYS A 97 -3.62 -0.99 12.24
CA LYS A 97 -3.42 0.14 13.16
C LYS A 97 -2.28 -0.04 14.15
N LYS A 98 -1.55 -1.17 14.12
CA LYS A 98 -0.49 -1.41 15.09
C LYS A 98 0.68 -0.45 14.88
N MET A 99 1.25 -0.02 16.00
CA MET A 99 2.40 0.86 16.06
C MET A 99 3.32 0.42 17.20
N GLU A 100 4.62 0.56 17.00
CA GLU A 100 5.66 0.23 17.97
C GLU A 100 6.81 1.24 17.82
N VAL A 101 7.13 1.95 18.91
CA VAL A 101 8.29 2.83 18.97
C VAL A 101 9.55 2.00 19.15
N ILE A 102 10.58 2.30 18.38
CA ILE A 102 11.84 1.56 18.34
C ILE A 102 13.00 2.50 18.71
N ASP A 103 13.99 1.96 19.42
CA ASP A 103 15.26 2.64 19.75
C ASP A 103 15.05 4.03 20.38
N ASP A 104 14.21 4.11 21.42
CA ASP A 104 13.87 5.35 22.14
C ASP A 104 13.40 6.49 21.21
N GLY A 105 12.52 6.17 20.26
CA GLY A 105 11.94 7.14 19.35
C GLY A 105 12.77 7.47 18.11
N LYS A 106 13.91 6.79 17.90
CA LYS A 106 14.69 6.94 16.66
C LYS A 106 13.99 6.33 15.44
N ALA A 107 13.08 5.38 15.64
CA ALA A 107 12.25 4.83 14.58
C ALA A 107 10.84 4.48 15.09
N LEU A 108 9.91 4.39 14.14
CA LEU A 108 8.55 3.93 14.38
C LEU A 108 8.24 2.80 13.41
N LYS A 109 7.86 1.64 13.94
CA LYS A 109 7.25 0.57 13.15
C LYS A 109 5.75 0.76 13.19
N CYS A 110 5.09 0.82 12.04
CA CYS A 110 3.66 1.04 11.95
C CYS A 110 3.05 0.27 10.77
N GLU A 111 1.81 -0.16 10.93
CA GLU A 111 1.03 -0.79 9.87
C GLU A 111 0.48 0.27 8.88
N CYS A 112 0.15 -0.17 7.66
CA CYS A 112 -0.20 0.73 6.56
C CYS A 112 -1.46 1.58 6.79
N GLY A 113 -2.33 1.19 7.72
CA GLY A 113 -3.57 1.87 8.04
C GLY A 113 -3.44 2.93 9.15
N VAL A 114 -2.26 3.12 9.74
CA VAL A 114 -2.01 4.15 10.76
C VAL A 114 -2.14 5.55 10.17
N ILE A 115 -2.79 6.49 10.86
CA ILE A 115 -2.87 7.89 10.42
C ILE A 115 -1.53 8.58 10.71
N GLY A 116 -1.05 9.42 9.79
CA GLY A 116 0.23 10.11 9.95
C GLY A 116 0.33 11.00 11.19
N SER A 117 -0.77 11.64 11.59
CA SER A 117 -0.85 12.40 12.85
C SER A 117 -0.74 11.50 14.09
N ASP A 118 -1.47 10.37 14.13
CA ASP A 118 -1.36 9.38 15.23
C ASP A 118 0.09 8.88 15.39
N ALA A 119 0.79 8.64 14.27
CA ALA A 119 2.20 8.25 14.28
C ALA A 119 3.09 9.34 14.93
N ASN A 120 2.82 10.61 14.68
CA ASN A 120 3.55 11.72 15.29
C ASN A 120 3.20 11.91 16.76
N ASP A 121 1.95 11.71 17.16
CA ASP A 121 1.54 11.78 18.56
C ASP A 121 2.28 10.74 19.41
N LEU A 122 2.48 9.53 18.87
CA LEU A 122 3.25 8.48 19.54
C LEU A 122 4.75 8.82 19.66
N LEU A 123 5.31 9.59 18.73
CA LEU A 123 6.71 10.02 18.75
C LEU A 123 6.95 11.32 19.56
N LYS A 124 5.88 12.05 19.89
CA LYS A 124 5.93 13.33 20.61
C LYS A 124 6.73 13.27 21.93
N PRO A 125 6.60 12.25 22.80
CA PRO A 125 7.39 12.15 24.04
C PRO A 125 8.91 12.09 23.80
N TYR A 126 9.32 11.68 22.61
CA TYR A 126 10.73 11.55 22.21
C TYR A 126 11.26 12.79 21.48
N ASN A 127 10.44 13.85 21.35
CA ASN A 127 10.73 15.04 20.56
C ASN A 127 11.07 14.70 19.09
N ARG A 128 10.32 13.76 18.52
CA ARG A 128 10.47 13.26 17.14
C ARG A 128 9.13 13.29 16.41
N LYS A 129 9.20 13.21 15.09
CA LYS A 129 8.07 13.02 14.17
C LYS A 129 8.54 12.22 12.96
N ILE A 130 7.61 11.63 12.21
CA ILE A 130 7.93 11.05 10.91
C ILE A 130 8.36 12.16 9.95
N GLY A 131 9.22 11.81 8.97
CA GLY A 131 9.74 12.78 8.00
C GLY A 131 8.64 13.38 7.13
N PRO A 132 7.88 12.58 6.36
CA PRO A 132 6.82 13.11 5.51
C PRO A 132 5.77 13.90 6.28
N ASP A 133 5.45 15.09 5.78
CA ASP A 133 4.45 16.00 6.35
C ASP A 133 3.41 16.49 5.33
N PRO A 134 2.72 15.57 4.60
CA PRO A 134 1.71 15.97 3.62
C PRO A 134 0.63 16.84 4.25
N ALA A 135 0.04 17.74 3.47
CA ALA A 135 -1.02 18.64 3.96
C ALA A 135 -2.22 17.90 4.58
N THR A 136 -2.43 16.64 4.19
CA THR A 136 -3.50 15.76 4.67
C THR A 136 -3.05 14.86 5.83
N LEU A 137 -1.95 15.15 6.53
CA LEU A 137 -1.40 14.30 7.61
C LEU A 137 -2.41 13.90 8.70
N ALA A 138 -3.43 14.73 8.95
CA ALA A 138 -4.52 14.46 9.89
C ALA A 138 -5.42 13.29 9.46
N THR A 139 -5.41 12.90 8.18
CA THR A 139 -6.27 11.84 7.64
C THR A 139 -5.54 10.83 6.75
N ALA A 140 -4.40 11.20 6.17
CA ALA A 140 -3.58 10.34 5.34
C ALA A 140 -3.03 9.16 6.15
N LEU A 141 -3.17 7.96 5.60
CA LEU A 141 -2.60 6.75 6.22
C LEU A 141 -1.16 6.55 5.74
N VAL A 142 -0.31 6.04 6.64
CA VAL A 142 1.12 5.78 6.39
C VAL A 142 1.36 4.98 5.11
N GLY A 143 0.51 3.99 4.82
CA GLY A 143 0.61 3.21 3.58
C GLY A 143 0.48 4.07 2.31
N GLY A 144 -0.43 5.04 2.32
CA GLY A 144 -0.58 6.00 1.22
C GLY A 144 0.57 7.01 1.16
N ILE A 145 1.01 7.51 2.31
CA ILE A 145 2.18 8.41 2.43
C ILE A 145 3.42 7.74 1.84
N LEU A 146 3.63 6.47 2.14
CA LEU A 146 4.75 5.68 1.63
C LEU A 146 4.65 5.42 0.13
N ASN A 147 3.52 4.87 -0.35
CA ASN A 147 3.34 4.52 -1.76
C ASN A 147 3.44 5.71 -2.71
N ASN A 148 3.05 6.90 -2.24
CA ASN A 148 3.11 8.11 -3.06
C ASN A 148 4.45 8.85 -2.93
N ASN A 149 5.42 8.28 -2.23
CA ASN A 149 6.64 8.98 -1.81
C ASN A 149 6.35 10.40 -1.29
N SER A 150 5.30 10.52 -0.47
CA SER A 150 4.81 11.82 -0.06
C SER A 150 5.89 12.60 0.66
N SER A 151 5.88 13.90 0.43
CA SER A 151 6.64 14.91 1.16
C SER A 151 5.66 15.89 1.79
N GLY A 152 6.16 17.07 2.13
CA GLY A 152 5.34 18.22 2.47
C GLY A 152 6.22 19.46 2.58
N MET A 153 5.59 20.56 3.00
CA MET A 153 6.16 21.90 2.89
C MET A 153 7.41 22.06 3.76
N CYS A 154 7.49 21.42 4.92
CA CYS A 154 8.64 21.55 5.81
C CYS A 154 9.76 20.56 5.48
N CYS A 155 9.45 19.45 4.82
CA CYS A 155 10.37 18.31 4.68
C CYS A 155 10.99 18.20 3.28
N GLY A 156 10.39 18.84 2.27
CA GLY A 156 10.93 18.91 0.90
C GLY A 156 11.28 17.51 0.34
N THR A 157 12.36 17.42 -0.43
CA THR A 157 12.87 16.13 -0.96
C THR A 157 13.81 15.42 0.02
N ALA A 158 14.35 16.13 1.02
CA ALA A 158 15.34 15.60 1.96
C ALA A 158 14.74 14.60 2.96
N GLN A 159 13.45 14.74 3.30
CA GLN A 159 12.78 13.95 4.32
C GLN A 159 11.47 13.31 3.82
N ASN A 160 11.39 13.03 2.51
CA ASN A 160 10.29 12.24 1.95
C ASN A 160 10.32 10.78 2.46
N SER A 161 9.28 10.01 2.11
CA SER A 161 9.12 8.63 2.57
C SER A 161 10.33 7.76 2.20
N TYR A 162 10.88 7.91 1.00
CA TYR A 162 11.99 7.08 0.52
C TYR A 162 13.30 7.35 1.26
N LYS A 163 13.55 8.58 1.70
CA LYS A 163 14.76 8.92 2.48
C LYS A 163 14.67 8.54 3.96
N THR A 164 13.46 8.28 4.46
CA THR A 164 13.19 8.08 5.88
C THR A 164 12.78 6.65 6.23
N ILE A 165 12.54 5.80 5.24
CA ILE A 165 12.25 4.38 5.45
C ILE A 165 13.50 3.64 5.93
N ARG A 166 13.36 2.90 7.04
CA ARG A 166 14.40 2.00 7.57
C ARG A 166 14.26 0.58 7.01
N SER A 167 13.03 0.09 6.92
CA SER A 167 12.68 -1.25 6.46
C SER A 167 11.21 -1.29 6.08
N ILE A 168 10.79 -2.31 5.31
CA ILE A 168 9.41 -2.49 4.85
C ILE A 168 9.02 -3.96 4.87
N ARG A 169 7.75 -4.22 5.18
CA ARG A 169 7.11 -5.52 4.97
C ARG A 169 6.06 -5.38 3.87
N VAL A 170 6.21 -6.13 2.78
CA VAL A 170 5.36 -6.03 1.59
C VAL A 170 4.78 -7.38 1.18
N VAL A 171 3.58 -7.35 0.62
CA VAL A 171 2.94 -8.49 -0.05
C VAL A 171 3.01 -8.26 -1.56
N LEU A 172 3.62 -9.18 -2.30
CA LEU A 172 3.72 -9.10 -3.76
C LEU A 172 2.46 -9.65 -4.43
N LEU A 173 2.36 -9.44 -5.75
CA LEU A 173 1.20 -9.82 -6.55
C LEU A 173 0.90 -11.33 -6.54
N ASP A 174 1.85 -12.19 -6.24
CA ASP A 174 1.63 -13.63 -6.09
C ASP A 174 1.34 -14.06 -4.62
N GLY A 175 1.24 -13.08 -3.71
CA GLY A 175 1.06 -13.28 -2.29
C GLY A 175 2.32 -13.68 -1.54
N THR A 176 3.51 -13.59 -2.15
CA THR A 176 4.80 -13.69 -1.46
C THR A 176 4.94 -12.53 -0.49
N VAL A 177 5.51 -12.77 0.69
CA VAL A 177 5.77 -11.72 1.67
C VAL A 177 7.27 -11.53 1.82
N LEU A 178 7.71 -10.28 1.71
CA LEU A 178 9.09 -9.88 1.96
C LEU A 178 9.12 -8.89 3.12
N ASP A 179 9.86 -9.22 4.17
CA ASP A 179 10.15 -8.34 5.30
C ASP A 179 11.63 -7.97 5.30
N THR A 180 11.95 -6.74 4.92
CA THR A 180 13.34 -6.30 4.81
C THR A 180 14.01 -6.01 6.16
N SER A 181 13.26 -6.12 7.27
CA SER A 181 13.84 -6.10 8.62
C SER A 181 14.27 -7.48 9.10
N ASP A 182 13.79 -8.55 8.46
CA ASP A 182 14.09 -9.94 8.84
C ASP A 182 15.05 -10.58 7.85
N LYS A 183 16.28 -10.86 8.32
CA LYS A 183 17.32 -11.53 7.52
C LYS A 183 16.86 -12.87 6.95
N LYS A 184 16.07 -13.66 7.68
CA LYS A 184 15.56 -14.96 7.18
C LYS A 184 14.57 -14.76 6.04
N SER A 185 13.70 -13.75 6.15
CA SER A 185 12.75 -13.40 5.08
C SER A 185 13.49 -12.98 3.81
N ILE A 186 14.54 -12.16 3.93
CA ILE A 186 15.39 -11.76 2.80
C ILE A 186 16.06 -12.98 2.16
N GLU A 187 16.74 -13.81 2.95
CA GLU A 187 17.44 -15.00 2.42
C GLU A 187 16.48 -15.97 1.72
N GLN A 188 15.28 -16.16 2.27
CA GLN A 188 14.24 -16.97 1.63
C GLN A 188 13.78 -16.34 0.32
N PHE A 189 13.51 -15.03 0.30
CA PHE A 189 13.07 -14.32 -0.89
C PHE A 189 14.09 -14.39 -2.04
N LEU A 190 15.39 -14.21 -1.72
CA LEU A 190 16.48 -14.31 -2.70
C LEU A 190 16.55 -15.71 -3.34
N ARG A 191 16.25 -16.77 -2.58
CA ARG A 191 16.22 -18.15 -3.09
C ARG A 191 14.96 -18.45 -3.91
N GLU A 192 13.81 -17.94 -3.49
CA GLU A 192 12.51 -18.24 -4.12
C GLU A 192 12.22 -17.40 -5.35
N LYS A 193 12.79 -16.19 -5.43
CA LYS A 193 12.51 -15.19 -6.49
C LYS A 193 13.79 -14.69 -7.20
N PRO A 194 14.73 -15.57 -7.61
CA PRO A 194 16.02 -15.13 -8.14
C PRO A 194 15.89 -14.23 -9.38
N GLN A 195 14.99 -14.58 -10.32
CA GLN A 195 14.81 -13.77 -11.53
C GLN A 195 14.28 -12.37 -11.24
N MET A 196 13.25 -12.25 -10.39
CA MET A 196 12.71 -10.94 -10.02
C MET A 196 13.76 -10.07 -9.32
N VAL A 197 14.62 -10.68 -8.49
CA VAL A 197 15.72 -9.97 -7.83
C VAL A 197 16.73 -9.47 -8.87
N GLU A 198 17.12 -10.32 -9.82
CA GLU A 198 18.01 -9.95 -10.92
C GLU A 198 17.43 -8.78 -11.73
N ASP A 199 16.15 -8.88 -12.13
CA ASP A 199 15.46 -7.86 -12.92
C ASP A 199 15.43 -6.51 -12.19
N ILE A 200 15.10 -6.50 -10.89
CA ILE A 200 15.07 -5.28 -10.07
C ILE A 200 16.48 -4.68 -9.91
N LEU A 201 17.49 -5.52 -9.69
CA LEU A 201 18.88 -5.05 -9.57
C LEU A 201 19.40 -4.50 -10.88
N GLN A 202 19.01 -5.08 -12.01
CA GLN A 202 19.36 -4.61 -13.34
C GLN A 202 18.68 -3.27 -13.64
N LEU A 203 17.38 -3.12 -13.36
CA LEU A 203 16.67 -1.82 -13.46
C LEU A 203 17.34 -0.75 -12.60
N ARG A 204 17.72 -1.10 -11.35
CA ARG A 204 18.46 -0.18 -10.48
C ARG A 204 19.80 0.23 -11.09
N LYS A 205 20.54 -0.72 -11.67
CA LYS A 205 21.84 -0.44 -12.31
C LYS A 205 21.67 0.49 -13.51
N GLU A 206 20.64 0.28 -14.33
CA GLU A 206 20.32 1.14 -15.48
C GLU A 206 19.97 2.56 -15.03
N ILE A 207 19.10 2.70 -14.02
CA ILE A 207 18.73 4.02 -13.46
C ILE A 207 19.97 4.74 -12.90
N LEU A 208 20.87 4.03 -12.20
CA LEU A 208 22.07 4.64 -11.60
C LEU A 208 23.17 4.94 -12.64
N ALA A 209 23.14 4.30 -13.80
CA ALA A 209 24.07 4.58 -14.90
C ALA A 209 23.64 5.78 -15.74
N ASP A 210 22.38 6.22 -15.61
CA ASP A 210 21.86 7.43 -16.25
C ASP A 210 22.23 8.66 -15.41
N GLU A 211 23.35 9.31 -15.77
CA GLU A 211 23.85 10.51 -15.09
C GLU A 211 22.85 11.67 -15.17
N GLU A 212 22.15 11.84 -16.30
CA GLU A 212 21.16 12.91 -16.47
C GLU A 212 19.99 12.71 -15.50
N LEU A 213 19.44 11.49 -15.45
CA LEU A 213 18.36 11.16 -14.53
C LEU A 213 18.81 11.29 -13.08
N THR A 214 19.97 10.74 -12.72
CA THR A 214 20.47 10.76 -11.33
C THR A 214 20.79 12.15 -10.81
N HIS A 215 21.15 13.10 -11.68
CA HIS A 215 21.31 14.49 -11.29
C HIS A 215 19.98 15.18 -10.91
N LEU A 216 18.82 14.60 -11.27
CA LEU A 216 17.48 15.17 -11.02
C LEU A 216 16.81 14.62 -9.74
N ILE A 217 17.37 13.60 -9.07
CA ILE A 217 16.78 12.86 -7.92
C ILE A 217 17.64 12.91 -6.65
#